data_AF-A0A8T6LZ22-F1
#
_entry.id   AF-A0A8T6LZ22-F1
#
_cell.length_a   1.000
_cell.length_b   1.000
_cell.length_c   1.000
_cell.angle_alpha   90.00
_cell.angle_beta   90.00
_cell.angle_gamma   90.00
#
_symmetry.space_group_name_H-M   'P 1'
#
loop_
_entity.id
_entity.type
_entity.pdbx_description
1 polymer ?
#
loop_
_entity_poly.entity_id
_entity_poly.type
_entity_poly.pdbx_seq_one_letter_code
_entity_poly.pdbx_strand_id
1 'polypeptide(L)'
;MVEKNSVPSEAKLPTVHGDFQIRVFHESSTGFDHVALTLGDMEGPDPVVVRVHSECLTGDALGSLRCDCGPQLDSALKAIVERGWGCLLYLRQEGRGIGLHAKIQAYHLQDKGADTLDANLMLGLPADSRDYSIAASMLTALGIPRVSLLSNNPNKREQLERHGIDVADLIPLVVGVSEQNRFYLETKVERMGHQIDQEQLDGN
;
A
#
# COMPACT_ATOMS: atom_id res chain seq x y z
N MET A 1 12.20 -27.35 -24.48
CA MET A 1 12.19 -25.94 -24.02
C MET A 1 10.77 -25.65 -23.55
N VAL A 2 10.60 -25.00 -22.40
CA VAL A 2 9.25 -24.59 -21.94
C VAL A 2 8.88 -23.30 -22.67
N GLU A 3 7.66 -23.22 -23.21
CA GLU A 3 7.19 -22.01 -23.86
C GLU A 3 7.04 -20.88 -22.83
N LYS A 4 7.58 -19.69 -23.13
CA LYS A 4 7.60 -18.57 -22.19
C LYS A 4 6.20 -18.18 -21.67
N ASN A 5 5.17 -18.38 -22.49
CA ASN A 5 3.78 -18.03 -22.15
C ASN A 5 3.03 -19.15 -21.41
N SER A 6 3.63 -20.33 -21.22
CA SER A 6 3.00 -21.44 -20.49
C SER A 6 3.43 -21.52 -19.02
N VAL A 7 4.36 -20.65 -18.60
CA VAL A 7 4.87 -20.62 -17.22
C VAL A 7 4.13 -19.53 -16.43
N PRO A 8 3.40 -19.88 -15.36
CA PRO A 8 2.74 -18.88 -14.54
C PRO A 8 3.79 -18.04 -13.80
N SER A 9 3.49 -16.75 -13.61
CA SER A 9 4.34 -15.81 -12.86
C SER A 9 4.04 -15.87 -11.36
N GLU A 10 4.22 -17.05 -10.77
CA GLU A 10 4.00 -17.33 -9.36
C GLU A 10 5.09 -18.23 -8.77
N ALA A 11 5.42 -18.06 -7.48
CA ALA A 11 6.48 -18.80 -6.82
C ALA A 11 6.34 -18.79 -5.29
N LYS A 12 7.12 -19.65 -4.61
CA LYS A 12 7.39 -19.50 -3.17
C LYS A 12 8.32 -18.33 -2.94
N LEU A 13 8.00 -17.48 -1.97
CA LEU A 13 8.81 -16.35 -1.52
C LEU A 13 9.02 -16.46 -0.01
N PRO A 14 10.07 -17.17 0.45
CA PRO A 14 10.47 -17.13 1.85
C PRO A 14 10.99 -15.72 2.18
N THR A 15 10.49 -15.14 3.26
CA THR A 15 10.89 -13.80 3.73
C THR A 15 11.31 -13.85 5.19
N VAL A 16 11.85 -12.75 5.71
CA VAL A 16 12.12 -12.60 7.15
C VAL A 16 10.86 -12.60 8.01
N HIS A 17 9.68 -12.38 7.41
CA HIS A 17 8.39 -12.40 8.11
C HIS A 17 7.76 -13.79 8.10
N GLY A 18 7.93 -14.55 7.02
CA GLY A 18 7.31 -15.85 6.84
C GLY A 18 7.37 -16.33 5.38
N ASP A 19 6.82 -17.51 5.14
CA ASP A 19 6.79 -18.16 3.83
C ASP A 19 5.53 -17.76 3.06
N PHE A 20 5.68 -16.86 2.08
CA PHE A 20 4.59 -16.40 1.22
C PHE A 20 4.59 -17.13 -0.13
N GLN A 21 3.45 -17.09 -0.79
CA GLN A 21 3.34 -17.27 -2.23
C GLN A 21 3.34 -15.90 -2.90
N ILE A 22 4.21 -15.69 -3.88
CA ILE A 22 4.24 -14.48 -4.70
C ILE A 22 3.51 -14.75 -6.03
N ARG A 23 2.69 -13.81 -6.49
CA ARG A 23 2.09 -13.81 -7.83
C ARG A 23 2.18 -12.42 -8.46
N VAL A 24 2.62 -12.36 -9.71
CA VAL A 24 2.71 -11.12 -10.49
C VAL A 24 1.42 -10.89 -11.28
N PHE A 25 0.98 -9.63 -11.33
CA PHE A 25 -0.13 -9.13 -12.12
C PHE A 25 0.37 -8.02 -13.03
N HIS A 26 0.47 -8.30 -14.33
CA HIS A 26 0.89 -7.32 -15.32
C HIS A 26 -0.28 -6.42 -15.74
N GLU A 27 -0.15 -5.12 -15.53
CA GLU A 27 -1.12 -4.12 -15.97
C GLU A 27 -0.75 -3.61 -17.38
N SER A 28 -1.42 -4.13 -18.41
CA SER A 28 -1.11 -3.78 -19.81
C SER A 28 -1.27 -2.29 -20.14
N SER A 29 -2.14 -1.55 -19.45
CA SER A 29 -2.38 -0.11 -19.66
C SER A 29 -1.17 0.74 -19.29
N THR A 30 -0.44 0.34 -18.24
CA THR A 30 0.69 1.10 -17.69
C THR A 30 2.03 0.43 -17.98
N GLY A 31 2.01 -0.87 -18.28
CA GLY A 31 3.18 -1.72 -18.41
C GLY A 31 3.81 -2.10 -17.06
N PHE A 32 3.14 -1.80 -15.94
CA PHE A 32 3.67 -2.11 -14.61
C PHE A 32 3.29 -3.50 -14.13
N ASP A 33 4.20 -4.11 -13.38
CA ASP A 33 4.00 -5.40 -12.72
C ASP A 33 3.64 -5.20 -11.25
N HIS A 34 2.42 -5.51 -10.87
CA HIS A 34 1.96 -5.51 -9.48
C HIS A 34 2.19 -6.88 -8.86
N VAL A 35 2.26 -6.94 -7.54
CA VAL A 35 2.56 -8.20 -6.83
C VAL A 35 1.50 -8.46 -5.77
N ALA A 36 1.05 -9.70 -5.68
CA ALA A 36 0.35 -10.22 -4.50
C ALA A 36 1.27 -11.17 -3.73
N LEU A 37 1.31 -11.00 -2.41
CA LEU A 37 1.89 -11.95 -1.47
C LEU A 37 0.75 -12.57 -0.67
N THR A 38 0.54 -13.88 -0.81
CA THR A 38 -0.49 -14.61 -0.07
C THR A 38 0.15 -15.56 0.94
N LEU A 39 -0.49 -15.71 2.09
CA LEU A 39 -0.12 -16.68 3.11
C LEU A 39 -1.37 -17.47 3.49
N GLY A 40 -1.25 -18.80 3.48
CA GLY A 40 -2.39 -19.72 3.60
C GLY A 40 -3.25 -19.80 2.34
N ASP A 41 -4.31 -20.59 2.41
CA ASP A 41 -5.24 -20.80 1.30
C ASP A 41 -6.30 -19.70 1.26
N MET A 42 -6.48 -18.99 0.14
CA MET A 42 -7.45 -17.90 0.02
C MET A 42 -8.91 -18.38 0.09
N GLU A 43 -9.16 -19.69 0.14
CA GLU A 43 -10.44 -20.31 0.53
C GLU A 43 -10.67 -20.37 2.07
N GLY A 44 -9.74 -19.82 2.86
CA GLY A 44 -9.75 -19.79 4.33
C GLY A 44 -10.83 -18.90 4.98
N PRO A 45 -10.61 -18.43 6.23
CA PRO A 45 -11.65 -17.75 7.03
C PRO A 45 -12.11 -16.39 6.46
N ASP A 46 -13.28 -16.32 5.83
CA ASP A 46 -13.87 -15.05 5.38
C ASP A 46 -14.25 -14.14 6.58
N PRO A 47 -13.86 -12.84 6.61
CA PRO A 47 -13.18 -12.02 5.59
C PRO A 47 -11.65 -12.11 5.53
N VAL A 48 -11.09 -11.99 4.32
CA VAL A 48 -9.63 -12.00 4.08
C VAL A 48 -8.94 -10.77 4.61
N VAL A 49 -7.90 -10.96 5.42
CA VAL A 49 -7.06 -9.84 5.87
C VAL A 49 -6.19 -9.39 4.71
N VAL A 50 -6.45 -8.16 4.25
CA VAL A 50 -5.79 -7.61 3.07
C VAL A 50 -5.08 -6.31 3.42
N ARG A 51 -3.83 -6.19 2.98
CA ARG A 51 -3.13 -4.91 2.89
C ARG A 51 -2.99 -4.50 1.43
N VAL A 52 -3.53 -3.34 1.07
CA VAL A 52 -3.22 -2.68 -0.21
C VAL A 52 -2.11 -1.67 0.02
N HIS A 53 -0.89 -1.99 -0.39
CA HIS A 53 0.30 -1.16 -0.24
C HIS A 53 0.65 -0.47 -1.56
N SER A 54 0.81 0.85 -1.53
CA SER A 54 1.34 1.60 -2.68
C SER A 54 2.85 1.69 -2.52
N GLU A 55 3.59 1.31 -3.56
CA GLU A 55 5.05 1.34 -3.61
C GLU A 55 5.63 2.66 -3.10
N CYS A 56 6.65 2.56 -2.26
CA CYS A 56 7.43 3.67 -1.77
C CYS A 56 8.88 3.24 -1.61
N LEU A 57 9.70 3.36 -2.67
CA LEU A 57 11.10 2.93 -2.68
C LEU A 57 11.89 3.44 -1.47
N THR A 58 11.73 4.73 -1.17
CA THR A 58 12.45 5.37 -0.06
C THR A 58 12.10 4.76 1.29
N GLY A 59 10.82 4.46 1.55
CA GLY A 59 10.38 3.88 2.82
C GLY A 59 10.60 2.37 2.87
N ASP A 60 10.20 1.68 1.82
CA ASP A 60 10.10 0.22 1.77
C ASP A 60 11.47 -0.46 1.66
N ALA A 61 12.42 0.15 0.93
CA ALA A 61 13.73 -0.44 0.67
C ALA A 61 14.91 0.34 1.27
N LEU A 62 14.80 1.66 1.41
CA LEU A 62 15.91 2.53 1.82
C LEU A 62 15.83 2.99 3.28
N GLY A 63 14.81 2.58 4.04
CA GLY A 63 14.68 2.90 5.47
C GLY A 63 14.45 4.39 5.76
N SER A 64 13.83 5.12 4.83
CA SER A 64 13.55 6.55 5.00
C SER A 64 12.65 6.82 6.20
N LEU A 65 13.10 7.71 7.08
CA LEU A 65 12.32 8.22 8.22
C LEU A 65 11.36 9.36 7.84
N ARG A 66 11.35 9.82 6.58
CA ARG A 66 10.43 10.89 6.11
C ARG A 66 8.97 10.44 5.96
N CYS A 67 8.72 9.13 5.97
CA CYS A 67 7.38 8.57 5.80
C CYS A 67 7.24 7.31 6.66
N ASP A 68 6.01 6.84 6.78
CA ASP A 68 5.59 5.65 7.51
C ASP A 68 5.48 4.38 6.62
N CYS A 69 5.83 4.47 5.33
CA CYS A 69 5.57 3.39 4.36
C CYS A 69 6.30 2.08 4.70
N GLY A 70 7.60 2.14 5.00
CA GLY A 70 8.39 0.96 5.38
C GLY A 70 7.84 0.28 6.65
N PRO A 71 7.66 1.01 7.76
CA PRO A 71 7.01 0.48 8.96
C PRO A 71 5.63 -0.12 8.70
N GLN A 72 4.80 0.49 7.84
CA GLN A 72 3.50 -0.05 7.45
C GLN A 72 3.61 -1.36 6.65
N LEU A 73 4.56 -1.47 5.73
CA LEU A 73 4.81 -2.70 4.97
C LEU A 73 5.21 -3.83 5.91
N ASP A 74 6.21 -3.59 6.76
CA ASP A 74 6.70 -4.55 7.76
C ASP A 74 5.59 -4.99 8.73
N SER A 75 4.83 -4.05 9.26
CA SER A 75 3.75 -4.35 10.22
C SER A 75 2.58 -5.08 9.57
N ALA A 76 2.26 -4.78 8.31
CA ALA A 76 1.23 -5.52 7.59
C ALA A 76 1.64 -6.97 7.31
N LEU A 77 2.89 -7.20 6.90
CA LEU A 77 3.43 -8.55 6.69
C LEU A 77 3.42 -9.36 7.99
N LYS A 78 3.87 -8.76 9.10
CA LYS A 78 3.79 -9.38 10.44
C LYS A 78 2.36 -9.72 10.84
N ALA A 79 1.42 -8.78 10.69
CA ALA A 79 0.02 -9.02 11.03
C ALA A 79 -0.61 -10.17 10.22
N ILE A 80 -0.26 -10.31 8.95
CA ILE A 80 -0.70 -11.44 8.11
C ILE A 80 -0.13 -12.76 8.62
N VAL A 81 1.17 -12.79 8.94
CA VAL A 81 1.84 -13.99 9.48
C VAL A 81 1.29 -14.38 10.84
N GLU A 82 1.09 -13.43 11.76
CA GLU A 82 0.56 -13.67 13.11
C GLU A 82 -0.84 -14.27 13.08
N ARG A 83 -1.67 -13.86 12.11
CA ARG A 83 -2.99 -14.46 11.87
C ARG A 83 -2.89 -15.83 11.19
N GLY A 84 -1.74 -16.16 10.61
CA GLY A 84 -1.49 -17.39 9.86
C GLY A 84 -2.19 -17.43 8.50
N TRP A 85 -2.75 -16.30 8.04
CA TRP A 85 -3.50 -16.23 6.80
C TRP A 85 -3.77 -14.77 6.35
N GLY A 86 -3.66 -14.51 5.04
CA GLY A 86 -4.01 -13.21 4.44
C GLY A 86 -3.27 -12.88 3.15
N CYS A 87 -3.43 -11.64 2.68
CA CYS A 87 -2.88 -11.17 1.42
C CYS A 87 -2.32 -9.73 1.52
N LEU A 88 -1.16 -9.49 0.93
CA LEU A 88 -0.63 -8.16 0.68
C LEU A 88 -0.57 -7.91 -0.83
N LEU A 89 -1.20 -6.84 -1.29
CA LEU A 89 -1.07 -6.32 -2.65
C LEU A 89 -0.04 -5.19 -2.64
N TYR A 90 1.02 -5.33 -3.41
CA TYR A 90 2.03 -4.31 -3.63
C TYR A 90 1.81 -3.69 -5.01
N LEU A 91 1.24 -2.48 -5.00
CA LEU A 91 0.91 -1.74 -6.22
C LEU A 91 2.07 -0.81 -6.60
N ARG A 92 2.55 -0.93 -7.83
CA ARG A 92 3.62 -0.08 -8.37
C ARG A 92 3.13 1.31 -8.77
N GLN A 93 2.67 2.06 -7.77
CA GLN A 93 2.12 3.41 -7.87
C GLN A 93 2.92 4.39 -7.00
N GLU A 94 4.23 4.47 -7.25
CA GLU A 94 5.17 5.32 -6.51
C GLU A 94 4.72 6.79 -6.45
N GLY A 95 4.97 7.44 -5.32
CA GLY A 95 4.67 8.86 -5.13
C GLY A 95 3.18 9.21 -5.20
N ARG A 96 2.27 8.25 -5.01
CA ARG A 96 0.83 8.39 -5.30
C ARG A 96 0.51 8.52 -6.80
N GLY A 97 1.29 7.83 -7.62
CA GLY A 97 1.12 7.79 -9.07
C GLY A 97 1.89 8.86 -9.86
N ILE A 98 2.55 9.81 -9.18
CA ILE A 98 3.41 10.81 -9.85
C ILE A 98 4.82 10.26 -10.17
N GLY A 99 5.18 9.11 -9.61
CA GLY A 99 6.48 8.47 -9.79
C GLY A 99 7.60 9.03 -8.91
N LEU A 100 8.73 8.31 -8.89
CA LEU A 100 9.85 8.59 -7.99
C LEU A 100 10.48 9.96 -8.24
N HIS A 101 10.68 10.32 -9.52
CA HIS A 101 11.32 11.58 -9.89
C HIS A 101 10.58 12.79 -9.30
N ALA A 102 9.27 12.87 -9.54
CA ALA A 102 8.43 13.94 -9.03
C ALA A 102 8.35 13.93 -7.48
N LYS A 103 8.31 12.74 -6.86
CA LYS A 103 8.39 12.61 -5.40
C LYS A 103 9.68 13.21 -4.83
N ILE A 104 10.84 12.98 -5.45
CA ILE A 104 12.10 13.57 -4.99
C ILE A 104 12.13 15.08 -5.23
N GLN A 105 11.53 15.59 -6.31
CA GLN A 105 11.33 17.03 -6.50
C GLN A 105 10.45 17.62 -5.39
N ALA A 106 9.37 16.94 -5.00
CA ALA A 106 8.51 17.37 -3.91
C ALA A 106 9.27 17.39 -2.57
N TYR A 107 10.11 16.38 -2.29
CA TYR A 107 11.00 16.38 -1.12
C TYR A 107 11.97 17.56 -1.11
N HIS A 108 12.53 17.93 -2.26
CA HIS A 108 13.40 19.10 -2.36
C HIS A 108 12.67 20.41 -2.06
N LEU A 109 11.38 20.53 -2.44
CA LEU A 109 10.56 21.68 -2.07
C LEU A 109 10.19 21.67 -0.59
N GLN A 110 9.95 20.48 -0.02
CA GLN A 110 9.67 20.33 1.41
C GLN A 110 10.88 20.70 2.28
N ASP A 111 12.10 20.37 1.83
CA ASP A 111 13.34 20.80 2.48
C ASP A 111 13.50 22.33 2.51
N LYS A 112 12.71 23.05 1.70
CA LYS A 112 12.63 24.52 1.67
C LYS A 112 11.40 25.07 2.38
N GLY A 113 10.63 24.24 3.07
CA GLY A 113 9.50 24.62 3.90
C GLY A 113 8.11 24.47 3.27
N ALA A 114 7.99 23.94 2.05
CA ALA A 114 6.67 23.59 1.51
C ALA A 114 6.11 22.35 2.21
N ASP A 115 4.80 22.24 2.35
CA ASP A 115 4.20 20.98 2.77
C ASP A 115 4.01 20.00 1.60
N THR A 116 3.52 18.80 1.88
CA THR A 116 3.39 17.75 0.85
C THR A 116 2.41 18.14 -0.25
N LEU A 117 1.29 18.78 0.08
CA LEU A 117 0.29 19.15 -0.91
C LEU A 117 0.77 20.38 -1.70
N ASP A 118 1.34 21.37 -1.02
CA ASP A 118 1.87 22.57 -1.66
C ASP A 118 3.03 22.23 -2.59
N ALA A 119 3.93 21.33 -2.19
CA ALA A 119 5.01 20.84 -3.04
C ALA A 119 4.48 20.17 -4.32
N ASN A 120 3.41 19.37 -4.25
CA ASN A 120 2.78 18.78 -5.43
C ASN A 120 2.15 19.85 -6.32
N LEU A 121 1.43 20.82 -5.74
CA LEU A 121 0.80 21.91 -6.48
C LEU A 121 1.84 22.80 -7.19
N MET A 122 2.97 23.08 -6.54
CA MET A 122 4.09 23.81 -7.13
C MET A 122 4.70 23.10 -8.35
N LEU A 123 4.62 21.77 -8.38
CA LEU A 123 5.06 20.93 -9.51
C LEU A 123 3.96 20.75 -10.58
N GLY A 124 2.78 21.33 -10.40
CA GLY A 124 1.62 21.16 -11.28
C GLY A 124 1.01 19.75 -11.23
N LEU A 125 1.20 19.04 -10.11
CA LEU A 125 0.78 17.65 -9.92
C LEU A 125 -0.50 17.54 -9.08
N PRO A 126 -1.32 16.49 -9.31
CA PRO A 126 -2.46 16.21 -8.45
C PRO A 126 -2.04 15.81 -7.02
N ALA A 127 -2.94 16.01 -6.06
CA ALA A 127 -2.74 15.59 -4.68
C ALA A 127 -2.64 14.06 -4.50
N ASP A 128 -3.37 13.33 -5.36
CA ASP A 128 -3.40 11.87 -5.44
C ASP A 128 -3.86 11.46 -6.84
N SER A 129 -3.08 10.64 -7.54
CA SER A 129 -3.45 10.08 -8.85
C SER A 129 -3.50 8.55 -8.84
N ARG A 130 -3.67 7.95 -7.65
CA ARG A 130 -3.79 6.51 -7.52
C ARG A 130 -5.16 6.03 -7.97
N ASP A 131 -5.14 4.89 -8.66
CA ASP A 131 -6.32 4.13 -9.05
C ASP A 131 -6.26 2.75 -8.39
N TYR A 132 -7.26 2.41 -7.57
CA TYR A 132 -7.34 1.11 -6.92
C TYR A 132 -8.16 0.07 -7.70
N SER A 133 -8.56 0.37 -8.94
CA SER A 133 -9.20 -0.59 -9.85
C SER A 133 -8.34 -1.84 -10.11
N ILE A 134 -7.01 -1.66 -10.19
CA ILE A 134 -6.05 -2.76 -10.30
C ILE A 134 -6.06 -3.64 -9.05
N ALA A 135 -6.18 -3.06 -7.85
CA ALA A 135 -6.26 -3.83 -6.61
C ALA A 135 -7.53 -4.68 -6.56
N ALA A 136 -8.67 -4.13 -6.97
CA ALA A 136 -9.92 -4.89 -7.07
C ALA A 136 -9.78 -6.04 -8.09
N SER A 137 -9.17 -5.78 -9.25
CA SER A 137 -8.92 -6.80 -10.28
C SER A 137 -8.02 -7.94 -9.77
N MET A 138 -6.98 -7.60 -9.01
CA MET A 138 -6.10 -8.58 -8.36
C MET A 138 -6.88 -9.42 -7.34
N LEU A 139 -7.69 -8.81 -6.48
CA LEU A 139 -8.51 -9.53 -5.49
C LEU A 139 -9.50 -10.48 -6.15
N THR A 140 -10.21 -10.04 -7.19
CA THR A 140 -11.11 -10.90 -7.97
C THR A 140 -10.35 -12.10 -8.57
N ALA A 141 -9.18 -11.87 -9.16
CA ALA A 141 -8.36 -12.92 -9.76
C ALA A 141 -7.70 -13.87 -8.73
N LEU A 142 -7.65 -13.47 -7.46
CA LEU A 142 -7.27 -14.30 -6.32
C LEU A 142 -8.46 -15.02 -5.68
N GLY A 143 -9.69 -14.76 -6.13
CA GLY A 143 -10.89 -15.34 -5.54
C GLY A 143 -11.27 -14.73 -4.19
N ILE A 144 -10.90 -13.46 -3.94
CA ILE A 144 -11.12 -12.75 -2.68
C ILE A 144 -12.24 -11.71 -2.86
N PRO A 145 -13.53 -12.05 -2.63
CA PRO A 145 -14.63 -11.11 -2.81
C PRO A 145 -14.86 -10.19 -1.61
N ARG A 146 -14.39 -10.57 -0.41
CA ARG A 146 -14.65 -9.88 0.86
C ARG A 146 -13.39 -9.80 1.72
N VAL A 147 -13.13 -8.62 2.30
CA VAL A 147 -11.85 -8.30 2.98
C VAL A 147 -12.03 -7.57 4.30
N SER A 148 -11.15 -7.85 5.26
CA SER A 148 -10.81 -6.96 6.36
C SER A 148 -9.56 -6.17 5.96
N LEU A 149 -9.73 -4.88 5.69
CA LEU A 149 -8.70 -4.05 5.07
C LEU A 149 -7.80 -3.37 6.12
N LEU A 150 -6.49 -3.63 6.07
CA LEU A 150 -5.46 -2.96 6.87
C LEU A 150 -5.15 -1.56 6.29
N SER A 151 -5.88 -0.53 6.72
CA SER A 151 -5.79 0.83 6.16
C SER A 151 -6.32 1.92 7.11
N ASN A 152 -5.62 3.05 7.14
CA ASN A 152 -6.11 4.31 7.74
C ASN A 152 -6.69 5.27 6.70
N ASN A 153 -6.71 4.87 5.43
CA ASN A 153 -7.20 5.67 4.32
C ASN A 153 -8.63 5.24 3.96
N PRO A 154 -9.66 6.05 4.27
CA PRO A 154 -11.06 5.73 3.94
C PRO A 154 -11.33 5.73 2.43
N ASN A 155 -10.57 6.49 1.64
CA ASN A 155 -10.73 6.51 0.18
C ASN A 155 -10.35 5.15 -0.46
N LYS A 156 -9.42 4.39 0.14
CA LYS A 156 -9.12 3.02 -0.34
C LYS A 156 -10.34 2.10 -0.23
N ARG A 157 -11.06 2.18 0.90
CA ARG A 157 -12.29 1.43 1.12
C ARG A 157 -13.31 1.76 0.04
N GLU A 158 -13.59 3.06 -0.12
CA GLU A 158 -14.60 3.53 -1.07
C GLU A 158 -14.29 3.09 -2.50
N GLN A 159 -13.03 3.20 -2.95
CA GLN A 159 -12.66 2.76 -4.30
C GLN A 159 -12.79 1.23 -4.47
N LEU A 160 -12.37 0.43 -3.49
CA LEU A 160 -12.53 -1.02 -3.55
C LEU A 160 -14.01 -1.44 -3.60
N GLU A 161 -14.85 -0.84 -2.76
CA GLU A 161 -16.31 -1.08 -2.74
C GLU A 161 -16.96 -0.71 -4.07
N ARG A 162 -16.57 0.43 -4.68
CA ARG A 162 -17.05 0.83 -6.02
C ARG A 162 -16.66 -0.16 -7.12
N HIS A 163 -15.57 -0.90 -6.95
CA HIS A 163 -15.13 -1.95 -7.86
C HIS A 163 -15.61 -3.35 -7.47
N GLY A 164 -16.57 -3.45 -6.55
CA GLY A 164 -17.26 -4.71 -6.22
C GLY A 164 -16.57 -5.57 -5.17
N ILE A 165 -15.59 -5.05 -4.45
CA ILE A 165 -14.97 -5.74 -3.30
C ILE A 165 -15.71 -5.36 -2.03
N ASP A 166 -16.19 -6.36 -1.29
CA ASP A 166 -16.88 -6.16 -0.02
C ASP A 166 -15.86 -5.89 1.11
N VAL A 167 -15.75 -4.65 1.56
CA VAL A 167 -14.87 -4.28 2.67
C VAL A 167 -15.65 -4.41 3.98
N ALA A 168 -15.54 -5.58 4.60
CA ALA A 168 -16.23 -5.92 5.84
C ALA A 168 -15.87 -4.96 6.98
N ASP A 169 -14.56 -4.76 7.18
CA ASP A 169 -14.02 -3.97 8.28
C ASP A 169 -12.73 -3.24 7.87
N LEU A 170 -12.47 -2.11 8.52
CA LEU A 170 -11.20 -1.40 8.48
C LEU A 170 -10.43 -1.72 9.76
N ILE A 171 -9.23 -2.28 9.60
CA ILE A 171 -8.30 -2.51 10.71
C ILE A 171 -7.25 -1.39 10.64
N PRO A 172 -7.20 -0.47 11.63
CA PRO A 172 -6.20 0.58 11.68
C PRO A 172 -4.78 0.02 11.70
N LEU A 173 -3.86 0.71 11.02
CA LEU A 173 -2.44 0.37 10.97
C LEU A 173 -1.62 1.64 11.16
N VAL A 174 -1.48 2.09 12.41
CA VAL A 174 -0.65 3.26 12.75
C VAL A 174 0.65 2.78 13.38
N VAL A 175 1.74 2.97 12.64
CA VAL A 175 3.09 2.49 13.01
C VAL A 175 4.13 3.45 12.45
N GLY A 176 5.32 3.45 13.04
CA GLY A 176 6.46 4.21 12.52
C GLY A 176 6.33 5.72 12.68
N VAL A 177 5.54 6.19 13.65
CA VAL A 177 5.44 7.60 14.01
C VAL A 177 6.77 8.05 14.61
N SER A 178 7.34 9.14 14.09
CA SER A 178 8.56 9.73 14.61
C SER A 178 8.55 11.25 14.46
N GLU A 179 9.49 11.93 15.12
CA GLU A 179 9.65 13.38 14.97
C GLU A 179 9.86 13.80 13.51
N GLN A 180 10.57 12.99 12.72
CA GLN A 180 10.92 13.30 11.32
C GLN A 180 9.74 13.20 10.35
N ASN A 181 8.70 12.42 10.66
CA ASN A 181 7.53 12.27 9.80
C ASN A 181 6.23 12.82 10.40
N ARG A 182 6.26 13.40 11.61
CA ARG A 182 5.10 14.00 12.26
C ARG A 182 4.34 14.97 11.35
N PHE A 183 5.05 15.95 10.79
CA PHE A 183 4.46 16.93 9.87
C PHE A 183 3.80 16.29 8.63
N TYR A 184 4.42 15.22 8.11
CA TYR A 184 3.86 14.46 7.00
C TYR A 184 2.58 13.71 7.39
N LEU A 185 2.53 13.12 8.59
CA LEU A 185 1.34 12.44 9.11
C LEU A 185 0.21 13.43 9.45
N GLU A 186 0.52 14.58 10.04
CA GLU A 186 -0.43 15.67 10.28
C GLU A 186 -1.05 16.14 8.96
N THR A 187 -0.22 16.38 7.93
CA THR A 187 -0.70 16.74 6.59
C THR A 187 -1.65 15.68 6.00
N LYS A 188 -1.37 14.39 6.23
CA LYS A 188 -2.27 13.30 5.78
C LYS A 188 -3.64 13.36 6.45
N VAL A 189 -3.69 13.67 7.73
CA VAL A 189 -4.94 13.78 8.49
C VAL A 189 -5.70 15.02 8.05
N GLU A 190 -5.07 16.20 8.17
CA GLU A 190 -5.73 17.49 7.99
C GLU A 190 -6.14 17.77 6.54
N ARG A 191 -5.27 17.41 5.57
CA ARG A 191 -5.43 17.81 4.17
C ARG A 191 -5.81 16.66 3.24
N MET A 192 -5.67 15.40 3.69
CA MET A 192 -5.81 14.22 2.82
C MET A 192 -6.76 13.16 3.40
N GLY A 193 -7.50 13.50 4.46
CA GLY A 193 -8.61 12.69 4.98
C GLY A 193 -8.22 11.34 5.58
N HIS A 194 -6.96 11.16 6.00
CA HIS A 194 -6.57 9.93 6.70
C HIS A 194 -7.11 9.95 8.14
N GLN A 195 -7.56 8.79 8.62
CA GLN A 195 -8.05 8.62 9.98
C GLN A 195 -6.92 8.11 10.86
N ILE A 196 -6.20 9.02 11.51
CA ILE A 196 -5.16 8.74 12.50
C ILE A 196 -5.47 9.60 13.71
N ASP A 197 -5.62 8.98 14.88
CA ASP A 197 -5.98 9.70 16.11
C ASP A 197 -4.77 10.48 16.66
N GLN A 198 -5.04 11.58 17.38
CA GLN A 198 -4.01 12.42 18.00
C GLN A 198 -3.11 11.63 18.97
N GLU A 199 -3.68 10.75 19.79
CA GLU A 199 -2.91 9.89 20.71
C GLU A 199 -1.91 9.01 19.94
N GLN A 200 -2.30 8.53 18.76
CA GLN A 200 -1.44 7.71 17.90
C GLN A 200 -0.35 8.55 17.21
N LEU A 201 -0.61 9.81 16.88
CA LEU A 201 0.42 10.76 16.38
C LEU A 201 1.42 11.15 17.47
N ASP A 202 0.99 11.12 18.73
CA ASP A 202 1.85 11.40 19.87
C ASP A 202 2.71 10.22 20.32
N GLY A 203 2.49 9.04 19.73
CA GLY A 203 3.28 7.84 19.98
C GLY A 203 2.98 7.18 21.33
N ASN A 204 1.78 7.42 21.88
CA ASN A 204 1.29 6.80 23.12
C ASN A 204 0.32 5.64 22.83
#